data_AF-A0AA86UH16-F1
#
_entry.id   AF-A0AA86UH16-F1
#
_cell.length_a   1.000
_cell.length_b   1.000
_cell.length_c   1.000
_cell.angle_alpha   90.00
_cell.angle_beta   90.00
_cell.angle_gamma   90.00
#
_symmetry.space_group_name_H-M   'P 1'
#
loop_
_entity.id
_entity.type
_entity.pdbx_description
1 polymer ?
#
loop_
_entity_poly.entity_id
_entity_poly.type
_entity_poly.pdbx_seq_one_letter_code
_entity_poly.pdbx_strand_id
1 'polypeptide(L)'
;MPRTIASHITNMITGVTKGFYFVMKAAHAHFPMEFVVKTGLVEVHNYIGQKEVHTTEILPGVTVTADKEKKNEIKVTGNDIEAVSYTCAKIHQSCRIHNKDIRKFLDGVYVAERGTL
;
A
#
# COMPACT_ATOMS: atom_id res chain seq x y z
N MET A 1 20.74 -4.10 20.40
CA MET A 1 21.06 -3.26 19.23
C MET A 1 21.77 -3.98 18.07
N PRO A 2 22.80 -4.83 18.24
CA PRO A 2 23.55 -5.37 17.08
C PRO A 2 22.69 -6.26 16.16
N ARG A 3 21.71 -6.98 16.73
CA ARG A 3 20.77 -7.80 15.96
C ARG A 3 19.91 -6.99 14.99
N THR A 4 19.46 -5.80 15.39
CA THR A 4 18.62 -4.92 14.56
C THR A 4 19.42 -4.44 13.34
N ILE A 5 20.66 -3.98 13.56
CA ILE A 5 21.56 -3.54 12.48
C ILE A 5 21.85 -4.69 11.52
N ALA A 6 22.15 -5.88 12.05
CA ALA A 6 22.35 -7.08 11.22
C ALA A 6 21.12 -7.38 10.36
N SER A 7 19.90 -7.25 10.90
CA SER A 7 18.65 -7.42 10.14
C SER A 7 18.46 -6.37 9.04
N HIS A 8 18.76 -5.09 9.30
CA HIS A 8 18.71 -4.06 8.25
C HIS A 8 19.69 -4.37 7.12
N ILE A 9 20.91 -4.82 7.45
CA ILE A 9 21.90 -5.22 6.44
C ILE A 9 21.39 -6.41 5.62
N THR A 10 20.83 -7.44 6.26
CA THR A 10 20.25 -8.57 5.51
C THR A 10 19.09 -8.15 4.62
N ASN A 11 18.26 -7.20 5.06
CA ASN A 11 17.15 -6.66 4.25
C ASN A 11 17.65 -5.84 3.06
N MET A 12 18.72 -5.06 3.22
CA MET A 12 19.35 -4.34 2.12
C MET A 12 19.93 -5.32 1.08
N ILE A 13 20.58 -6.39 1.53
CA ILE A 13 21.13 -7.42 0.63
C ILE A 13 20.02 -8.14 -0.14
N THR A 14 18.95 -8.57 0.54
CA THR A 14 17.81 -9.23 -0.12
C THR A 14 17.06 -8.26 -1.05
N GLY A 15 16.98 -7.00 -0.68
CA GLY A 15 16.39 -5.92 -1.47
C GLY A 15 17.06 -5.68 -2.81
N VAL A 16 18.40 -5.70 -2.85
CA VAL A 16 19.15 -5.51 -4.11
C VAL A 16 19.23 -6.79 -4.94
N THR A 17 19.21 -7.97 -4.30
CA THR A 17 19.35 -9.26 -5.01
C THR A 17 18.04 -9.80 -5.58
N LYS A 18 16.93 -9.62 -4.85
CA LYS A 18 15.59 -10.10 -5.26
C LYS A 18 14.62 -8.93 -5.43
N GLY A 19 14.59 -8.03 -4.45
CA GLY A 19 13.57 -6.98 -4.32
C GLY A 19 12.36 -7.46 -3.50
N PHE A 20 11.51 -6.52 -3.12
CA PHE A 20 10.31 -6.76 -2.30
C PHE A 20 9.04 -6.43 -3.07
N TYR A 21 7.97 -7.18 -2.77
CA TYR A 21 6.62 -6.85 -3.23
C TYR A 21 5.61 -6.95 -2.09
N PHE A 22 4.65 -6.04 -2.14
CA PHE A 22 3.50 -5.98 -1.25
C PHE A 22 2.25 -5.90 -2.13
N VAL A 23 1.28 -6.76 -1.83
CA VAL A 23 -0.03 -6.71 -2.48
C VAL A 23 -0.99 -6.04 -1.50
N MET A 24 -1.58 -4.92 -1.91
CA MET A 24 -2.62 -4.24 -1.15
C MET A 24 -3.99 -4.47 -1.79
N LYS A 25 -5.01 -4.68 -0.96
CA LYS A 25 -6.40 -4.89 -1.37
C LYS A 25 -7.31 -3.86 -0.71
N ALA A 26 -8.23 -3.30 -1.49
CA ALA A 26 -9.34 -2.49 -0.99
C ALA A 26 -10.50 -3.38 -0.56
N ALA A 27 -10.71 -3.50 0.75
CA ALA A 27 -11.86 -4.15 1.33
C ALA A 27 -13.03 -3.15 1.38
N HIS A 28 -14.16 -3.53 0.80
CA HIS A 28 -15.37 -2.71 0.79
C HIS A 28 -16.62 -3.58 0.96
N ALA A 29 -17.61 -3.10 1.70
CA ALA A 29 -18.89 -3.79 1.88
C ALA A 29 -19.95 -3.36 0.84
N HIS A 30 -20.04 -2.05 0.54
CA HIS A 30 -21.10 -1.50 -0.31
C HIS A 30 -20.59 -0.62 -1.45
N PHE A 31 -19.64 0.27 -1.18
CA PHE A 31 -19.12 1.20 -2.19
C PHE A 31 -17.83 0.64 -2.78
N PRO A 32 -17.79 0.31 -4.09
CA PRO A 32 -16.57 -0.17 -4.72
C PRO A 32 -15.53 0.95 -4.73
N MET A 33 -14.36 0.68 -4.15
CA MET A 33 -13.21 1.57 -4.17
C MET A 33 -12.32 1.26 -5.36
N GLU A 34 -11.80 2.29 -6.01
CA GLU A 34 -10.90 2.15 -7.16
C GLU A 34 -9.54 2.78 -6.85
N PHE A 35 -8.47 2.09 -7.22
CA PHE A 35 -7.11 2.66 -7.21
C PHE A 35 -6.76 3.23 -8.58
N VAL A 36 -6.25 4.47 -8.57
CA VAL A 36 -5.70 5.12 -9.76
C VAL A 36 -4.25 5.45 -9.47
N VAL A 37 -3.34 4.84 -10.23
CA VAL A 37 -1.91 5.15 -10.14
C VAL A 37 -1.58 6.23 -11.15
N LYS A 38 -1.08 7.36 -10.67
CA LYS A 38 -0.51 8.44 -11.48
C LYS A 38 1.01 8.49 -11.26
N THR A 39 1.70 9.30 -12.05
CA THR A 39 3.15 9.43 -11.98
C THR A 39 3.58 9.94 -10.60
N GLY A 40 4.10 9.04 -9.75
CA GLY A 40 4.57 9.35 -8.40
C GLY A 40 3.47 9.49 -7.33
N LEU A 41 2.20 9.25 -7.67
CA LEU A 41 1.05 9.42 -6.76
C LEU A 41 0.08 8.25 -6.89
N VAL A 42 -0.46 7.80 -5.76
CA VAL A 42 -1.57 6.84 -5.71
C VAL A 42 -2.82 7.57 -5.24
N GLU A 43 -3.87 7.50 -6.05
CA GLU A 43 -5.18 8.06 -5.75
C GLU A 43 -6.16 6.94 -5.42
N VAL A 44 -6.88 7.09 -4.31
CA VAL A 44 -7.98 6.21 -3.92
C VAL A 44 -9.28 6.94 -4.13
N HIS A 45 -10.13 6.39 -5.00
CA HIS A 45 -11.42 6.95 -5.39
C HIS A 45 -12.55 6.24 -4.66
N ASN A 46 -13.63 6.98 -4.40
CA ASN A 46 -14.91 6.47 -3.88
C ASN A 46 -14.82 5.81 -2.47
N TYR A 47 -13.93 6.32 -1.62
CA TYR A 47 -13.78 5.87 -0.23
C TYR A 47 -15.07 6.11 0.58
N ILE A 48 -15.77 5.04 1.01
CA ILE A 48 -17.08 5.10 1.69
C ILE A 48 -18.12 5.96 0.94
N GLY A 49 -18.01 6.07 -0.40
CA GLY A 49 -18.91 6.90 -1.20
C GLY A 49 -18.63 8.41 -1.10
N GLN A 50 -17.48 8.82 -0.56
CA GLN A 50 -17.02 10.21 -0.62
C GLN A 50 -16.62 10.57 -2.06
N LYS A 51 -16.93 11.80 -2.46
CA LYS A 51 -16.51 12.37 -3.75
C LYS A 51 -15.05 12.85 -3.75
N GLU A 52 -14.46 12.99 -2.57
CA GLU A 52 -13.09 13.43 -2.40
C GLU A 52 -12.12 12.29 -2.76
N VAL A 53 -11.02 12.64 -3.42
CA VAL A 53 -9.98 11.70 -3.84
C VAL A 53 -8.84 11.76 -2.85
N HIS A 54 -8.54 10.64 -2.21
CA HIS A 54 -7.41 10.55 -1.29
C HIS A 54 -6.13 10.29 -2.08
N THR A 55 -5.19 11.23 -2.02
CA THR A 55 -3.92 11.15 -2.76
C THR A 55 -2.77 10.87 -1.81
N THR A 56 -1.93 9.90 -2.14
CA THR A 56 -0.72 9.54 -1.39
C THR A 56 0.51 9.57 -2.29
N GLU A 57 1.58 10.21 -1.83
CA GLU A 57 2.87 10.25 -2.53
C GLU A 57 3.60 8.90 -2.46
N ILE A 58 4.17 8.50 -3.60
CA ILE A 58 5.03 7.32 -3.70
C ILE A 58 6.46 7.73 -3.37
N LEU A 59 7.11 7.02 -2.46
CA LEU A 59 8.52 7.26 -2.13
C LEU A 59 9.45 6.95 -3.31
N PRO A 60 10.61 7.61 -3.41
CA PRO A 60 11.59 7.32 -4.46
C PRO A 60 12.07 5.86 -4.39
N GLY A 61 12.19 5.23 -5.55
CA GLY A 61 12.62 3.82 -5.65
C GLY A 61 11.52 2.78 -5.40
N VAL A 62 10.28 3.22 -5.19
CA VAL A 62 9.09 2.35 -5.10
C VAL A 62 8.26 2.52 -6.37
N THR A 63 7.86 1.39 -6.96
CA THR A 63 6.95 1.35 -8.11
C THR A 63 5.62 0.76 -7.70
N VAL A 64 4.52 1.42 -8.05
CA VAL A 64 3.17 0.94 -7.79
C VAL A 64 2.54 0.58 -9.13
N THR A 65 2.04 -0.64 -9.25
CA THR A 65 1.33 -1.12 -10.43
C THR A 65 -0.08 -1.53 -10.02
N ALA A 66 -1.09 -0.91 -10.63
CA ALA A 66 -2.47 -1.37 -10.53
C ALA A 66 -2.71 -2.47 -11.57
N ASP A 67 -3.38 -3.53 -11.15
CA ASP A 67 -3.76 -4.61 -12.06
C ASP A 67 -4.99 -4.18 -12.88
N LYS A 68 -4.98 -4.45 -14.19
CA LYS A 68 -6.06 -4.02 -15.10
C LYS A 68 -7.32 -4.86 -14.90
N GLU A 69 -7.16 -6.10 -14.47
CA GLU A 69 -8.28 -7.02 -14.23
C GLU A 69 -8.88 -6.84 -12.83
N LYS A 70 -8.03 -6.47 -11.86
CA LYS A 70 -8.42 -6.30 -10.45
C LYS A 70 -8.19 -4.86 -10.01
N LYS A 71 -9.16 -3.99 -10.31
CA LYS A 71 -9.16 -2.57 -9.89
C LYS A 71 -9.05 -2.34 -8.38
N ASN A 72 -9.32 -3.38 -7.59
CA ASN A 72 -9.37 -3.36 -6.13
C ASN A 72 -8.00 -3.75 -5.52
N GLU A 73 -7.01 -4.07 -6.35
CA GLU A 73 -5.71 -4.57 -5.93
C GLU A 73 -4.59 -3.74 -6.56
N ILE A 74 -3.59 -3.40 -5.76
CA ILE A 74 -2.36 -2.76 -6.22
C ILE A 74 -1.16 -3.55 -5.73
N LYS A 75 -0.15 -3.64 -6.58
CA LYS A 75 1.13 -4.23 -6.24
C LYS A 75 2.16 -3.12 -6.08
N VAL A 76 2.75 -3.04 -4.89
CA VAL A 76 3.81 -2.10 -4.54
C VAL A 76 5.11 -2.88 -4.55
N THR A 77 6.05 -2.49 -5.40
CA THR A 77 7.36 -3.14 -5.55
C THR A 77 8.47 -2.15 -5.30
N GLY A 78 9.61 -2.64 -4.82
CA GLY A 78 10.78 -1.79 -4.58
C GLY A 78 11.93 -2.58 -3.96
N ASN A 79 13.11 -1.98 -3.97
CA ASN A 79 14.31 -2.63 -3.45
C ASN A 79 14.44 -2.44 -1.93
N ASP A 80 13.96 -1.32 -1.40
CA ASP A 80 13.98 -1.06 0.05
C ASP A 80 12.65 -1.46 0.70
N ILE A 81 12.71 -2.40 1.63
CA ILE A 81 11.55 -2.87 2.40
C ILE A 81 10.92 -1.75 3.22
N GLU A 82 11.72 -0.80 3.71
CA GLU A 82 11.24 0.30 4.55
C GLU A 82 10.44 1.29 3.72
N ALA A 83 10.97 1.70 2.56
CA ALA A 83 10.27 2.57 1.62
C ALA A 83 8.96 1.94 1.11
N VAL A 84 8.99 0.65 0.75
CA VAL A 84 7.79 -0.08 0.29
C VAL A 84 6.74 -0.14 1.41
N SER A 85 7.14 -0.57 2.61
CA SER A 85 6.26 -0.69 3.77
C SER A 85 5.67 0.65 4.19
N TYR A 86 6.48 1.71 4.19
CA TYR A 86 6.04 3.06 4.54
C TYR A 86 5.04 3.62 3.54
N THR A 87 5.26 3.40 2.25
CA THR A 87 4.30 3.79 1.20
C THR A 87 2.95 3.09 1.41
N CYS A 88 2.96 1.78 1.67
CA CYS A 88 1.75 1.02 2.02
C CYS A 88 1.06 1.56 3.28
N ALA A 89 1.83 1.90 4.32
CA ALA A 89 1.30 2.45 5.56
C ALA A 89 0.63 3.81 5.36
N LYS A 90 1.23 4.70 4.54
CA LYS A 90 0.64 5.99 4.19
C LYS A 90 -0.70 5.82 3.45
N ILE A 91 -0.78 4.90 2.49
CA ILE A 91 -2.02 4.62 1.74
C ILE A 91 -3.11 4.14 2.71
N HIS A 92 -2.78 3.20 3.60
CA HIS A 92 -3.70 2.71 4.62
C HIS A 92 -4.18 3.84 5.55
N GLN A 93 -3.26 4.68 6.04
CA GLN A 93 -3.58 5.78 6.94
C GLN A 93 -4.44 6.85 6.28
N SER A 94 -4.20 7.14 5.00
CA SER A 94 -5.03 8.07 4.22
C SER A 94 -6.47 7.58 4.08
N CYS A 95 -6.67 6.26 4.06
CA CYS A 95 -7.99 5.61 3.94
C CYS A 95 -8.50 5.10 5.29
N ARG A 96 -8.10 5.73 6.40
CA ARG A 96 -8.57 5.35 7.74
C ARG A 96 -9.90 6.01 8.07
N ILE A 97 -10.84 5.21 8.55
CA ILE A 97 -12.16 5.70 8.95
C ILE A 97 -12.03 6.50 10.24
N HIS A 98 -12.60 7.70 10.23
CA HIS A 98 -12.72 8.56 11.41
C HIS A 98 -14.20 8.68 11.81
N ASN A 99 -14.48 8.85 13.11
CA ASN A 99 -15.81 9.10 13.66
C ASN A 99 -16.89 8.04 13.34
N LYS A 100 -16.49 6.79 13.07
CA LYS A 100 -17.39 5.62 12.97
C LYS A 100 -16.82 4.43 13.73
N ASP A 101 -17.65 3.43 14.00
CA ASP A 101 -17.21 2.20 14.66
C ASP A 101 -16.40 1.31 13.70
N ILE A 102 -15.10 1.20 13.97
CA ILE A 102 -14.13 0.39 13.22
C ILE A 102 -14.41 -1.11 13.24
N ARG A 103 -15.25 -1.59 14.18
CA ARG A 103 -15.63 -3.01 14.24
C ARG A 103 -16.75 -3.36 13.27
N LYS A 104 -17.55 -2.35 12.88
CA LYS A 104 -18.65 -2.50 11.93
C LYS A 104 -18.25 -2.08 10.52
N PHE A 105 -17.46 -1.02 10.41
CA PHE A 105 -16.93 -0.54 9.14
C PHE A 105 -15.50 -1.06 8.97
N LEU A 106 -15.38 -2.18 8.24
CA LEU A 106 -14.10 -2.79 7.87
C LEU A 106 -13.58 -2.26 6.51
N ASP A 107 -14.21 -1.22 5.97
CA ASP A 107 -13.85 -0.63 4.70
C ASP A 107 -12.48 0.06 4.81
N GLY A 108 -11.58 -0.27 3.90
CA GLY A 108 -10.23 0.28 3.91
C GLY A 108 -9.28 -0.44 2.98
N VAL A 109 -8.04 0.02 2.96
CA VAL A 109 -6.97 -0.54 2.13
C VAL A 109 -5.98 -1.27 3.01
N TYR A 110 -5.75 -2.56 2.78
CA TYR A 110 -4.92 -3.40 3.63
C TYR A 110 -3.86 -4.15 2.84
N VAL A 111 -2.73 -4.46 3.48
CA VAL A 111 -1.72 -5.36 2.92
C VAL A 111 -2.22 -6.80 3.04
N ALA A 112 -2.47 -7.45 1.92
CA ALA A 112 -2.93 -8.83 1.84
C ALA A 112 -1.78 -9.83 1.78
N GLU A 113 -0.71 -9.47 1.07
CA GLU A 113 0.45 -10.33 0.87
C GLU A 113 1.74 -9.50 0.94
N ARG A 114 2.80 -10.10 1.48
CA ARG A 114 4.15 -9.54 1.49
C ARG A 114 5.14 -10.62 1.13
N GLY A 115 6.12 -10.31 0.29
CA GLY A 115 7.13 -11.27 -0.15
C GLY A 115 8.34 -10.61 -0.80
N THR A 116 9.26 -11.44 -1.26
CA THR A 116 10.36 -11.04 -2.15
C THR A 116 9.98 -11.37 -3.59
N LEU A 117 10.33 -10.47 -4.51
CA LEU A 117 10.10 -10.64 -5.94
C LEU A 117 10.66 -11.95 -6.49
#